data_AF-F1Z1L4-F1
#
_entry.id   AF-F1Z1L4-F1
#
_cell.length_a   1.000
_cell.length_b   1.000
_cell.length_c   1.000
_cell.angle_alpha   90.00
_cell.angle_beta   90.00
_cell.angle_gamma   90.00
#
_symmetry.space_group_name_H-M   'P 1'
#
loop_
_entity.id
_entity.type
_entity.pdbx_description
1 polymer ?
#
loop_
_entity_poly.entity_id
_entity_poly.type
_entity_poly.pdbx_seq_one_letter_code
_entity_poly.pdbx_strand_id
1 'polypeptide(L)'
;MDVQADRIIAIMDRAKHNQPLYPYGVTKVFVESQVLGGKFTSNSETTESEYFTINQLPKLATEKNTFKQIELCFKTKNNINWEVYFD
;
A
#
# COMPACT_ATOMS: atom_id res chain seq x y z
N MET A 1 -12.98 7.47 -7.65
CA MET A 1 -12.35 6.40 -8.44
C MET A 1 -13.05 5.12 -8.08
N ASP A 2 -13.32 4.30 -9.07
CA ASP A 2 -13.97 3.01 -8.90
C ASP A 2 -12.90 1.93 -9.04
N VAL A 3 -12.81 1.03 -8.08
CA VAL A 3 -11.76 0.00 -8.02
C VAL A 3 -12.37 -1.37 -7.68
N GLN A 4 -11.76 -2.41 -8.22
CA GLN A 4 -12.02 -3.80 -7.84
C GLN A 4 -10.82 -4.33 -7.05
N ALA A 5 -11.08 -4.99 -5.92
CA ALA A 5 -10.04 -5.70 -5.17
C ALA A 5 -9.79 -7.07 -5.81
N ASP A 6 -8.56 -7.35 -6.22
CA ASP A 6 -8.23 -8.56 -6.96
C ASP A 6 -7.59 -9.63 -6.08
N ARG A 7 -6.61 -9.25 -5.25
CA ARG A 7 -5.94 -10.18 -4.31
C ARG A 7 -5.26 -9.48 -3.14
N ILE A 8 -5.04 -10.24 -2.06
CA ILE A 8 -4.20 -9.81 -0.94
C ILE A 8 -2.73 -9.98 -1.31
N ILE A 9 -1.92 -8.95 -1.06
CA ILE A 9 -0.47 -8.97 -1.25
C ILE A 9 0.23 -9.39 0.04
N ALA A 10 -0.17 -8.78 1.16
CA ALA A 10 0.46 -9.02 2.45
C ALA A 10 -0.46 -8.70 3.63
N ILE A 11 -0.21 -9.35 4.76
CA ILE A 11 -0.83 -9.09 6.06
C ILE A 11 0.30 -8.91 7.08
N MET A 12 0.56 -7.69 7.54
CA MET A 12 1.75 -7.38 8.33
C MET A 12 1.42 -6.80 9.70
N ASP A 13 2.21 -7.14 10.72
CA ASP A 13 2.22 -6.42 11.99
C ASP A 13 2.95 -5.08 11.84
N ARG A 14 2.22 -3.97 11.98
CA ARG A 14 2.78 -2.62 11.91
C ARG A 14 3.97 -2.44 12.84
N ALA A 15 3.96 -3.02 14.05
CA ALA A 15 5.02 -2.84 15.03
C ALA A 15 6.39 -3.37 14.55
N LYS A 16 6.39 -4.38 13.67
CA LYS A 16 7.61 -4.95 13.07
C LYS A 16 8.19 -4.08 11.95
N HIS A 17 7.35 -3.30 11.26
CA HIS A 17 7.71 -2.64 9.99
C HIS A 17 7.67 -1.12 10.01
N ASN A 18 6.99 -0.51 10.98
CA ASN A 18 6.73 0.93 11.00
C ASN A 18 7.07 1.52 12.39
N GLN A 19 7.55 2.76 12.38
CA GLN A 19 7.80 3.57 13.57
C GLN A 19 6.94 4.85 13.53
N PRO A 20 6.61 5.46 14.66
CA PRO A 20 6.85 4.96 16.02
C PRO A 20 5.95 3.78 16.36
N LEU A 21 6.36 2.99 17.36
CA LEU A 21 5.51 1.96 17.95
C LEU A 21 4.23 2.58 18.56
N TYR A 22 3.13 1.85 18.45
CA TYR A 22 1.87 2.21 19.06
C TYR A 22 1.61 1.35 20.31
N PRO A 23 0.84 1.85 21.29
CA PRO A 23 0.47 1.07 22.47
C PRO A 23 -0.56 -0.04 22.15
N TYR A 24 -1.09 -0.07 20.92
CA TYR A 24 -2.01 -1.08 20.43
C TYR A 24 -1.44 -1.79 19.20
N GLY A 25 -1.83 -3.07 19.02
CA GLY A 25 -1.47 -3.85 17.84
C GLY A 25 -2.24 -3.37 16.61
N VAL A 26 -1.55 -3.31 15.46
CA VAL A 26 -2.17 -2.93 14.18
C VAL A 26 -1.73 -3.91 13.11
N THR A 27 -2.69 -4.65 12.56
CA THR A 27 -2.49 -5.49 11.37
C THR A 27 -2.77 -4.66 10.12
N LYS A 28 -1.81 -4.63 9.20
CA LYS A 28 -1.92 -3.95 7.91
C LYS A 28 -2.16 -4.96 6.80
N VAL A 29 -3.26 -4.80 6.08
CA VAL A 29 -3.56 -5.61 4.89
C VAL A 29 -3.27 -4.78 3.65
N PHE A 30 -2.40 -5.29 2.79
CA PHE A 30 -2.12 -4.72 1.46
C PHE A 30 -2.94 -5.47 0.42
N VAL A 31 -3.77 -4.75 -0.33
CA VAL A 31 -4.68 -5.30 -1.34
C VAL A 31 -4.29 -4.74 -2.70
N GLU A 32 -4.10 -5.62 -3.68
CA GLU A 32 -3.98 -5.23 -5.08
C GLU A 32 -5.37 -4.95 -5.64
N SER A 33 -5.51 -3.80 -6.29
CA SER A 33 -6.78 -3.36 -6.86
C SER A 33 -6.61 -2.83 -8.27
N GLN A 34 -7.50 -3.25 -9.15
CA GLN A 34 -7.63 -2.72 -10.50
C GLN A 34 -8.52 -1.48 -10.52
N VAL A 35 -8.07 -0.42 -11.18
CA VAL A 35 -8.89 0.76 -11.46
C VAL A 35 -9.88 0.43 -12.58
N LEU A 36 -11.17 0.57 -12.29
CA LEU A 36 -12.26 0.38 -13.26
C LEU A 36 -12.68 1.70 -13.93
N GLY A 37 -12.48 2.82 -13.25
CA GLY A 37 -12.84 4.13 -13.76
C GLY A 37 -12.86 5.23 -12.70
N GLY A 38 -13.53 6.33 -13.06
CA GLY A 38 -13.58 7.53 -12.24
C GLY A 38 -12.28 8.34 -12.27
N LYS A 39 -12.32 9.52 -11.66
CA LYS A 39 -11.17 10.41 -11.49
C LYS A 39 -11.03 10.83 -10.04
N PHE A 40 -9.83 11.20 -9.63
CA PHE A 40 -9.63 11.82 -8.34
C PHE A 40 -10.35 13.16 -8.26
N THR A 41 -10.84 13.51 -7.08
CA THR A 41 -11.37 14.82 -6.74
C THR A 41 -10.96 15.10 -5.31
N SER A 42 -10.31 16.23 -5.07
CA SER A 42 -9.83 16.61 -3.75
C SER A 42 -11.00 16.72 -2.76
N ASN A 43 -10.73 16.42 -1.51
CA ASN A 43 -11.70 16.45 -0.43
C ASN A 43 -11.02 16.78 0.91
N SER A 44 -11.78 16.75 2.00
CA SER A 44 -11.27 17.09 3.35
C SER A 44 -10.18 16.16 3.87
N GLU A 45 -9.99 14.98 3.27
CA GLU A 45 -9.00 13.98 3.69
C GLU A 45 -7.77 13.96 2.78
N THR A 46 -7.97 14.13 1.47
CA THR A 46 -6.92 14.00 0.46
C THR A 46 -6.97 15.18 -0.51
N THR A 47 -5.86 15.91 -0.60
CA THR A 47 -5.74 17.10 -1.47
C THR A 47 -5.29 16.74 -2.89
N GLU A 48 -4.47 15.70 -3.05
CA GLU A 48 -3.82 15.34 -4.32
C GLU A 48 -3.66 13.82 -4.46
N SER A 49 -3.56 13.33 -5.71
CA SER A 49 -3.25 11.94 -6.03
C SER A 49 -2.42 11.88 -7.31
N GLU A 50 -1.35 11.09 -7.32
CA GLU A 50 -0.48 10.92 -8.49
C GLU A 50 0.06 9.49 -8.60
N TYR A 51 0.49 9.12 -9.81
CA TYR A 51 1.18 7.86 -10.07
C TYR A 51 2.70 8.07 -10.02
N PHE A 52 3.39 7.17 -9.32
CA PHE A 52 4.84 7.24 -9.16
C PHE A 52 5.50 5.92 -9.58
N THR A 53 6.69 6.03 -10.15
CA THR A 53 7.58 4.88 -10.29
C THR A 53 8.29 4.61 -8.97
N ILE A 54 8.76 3.38 -8.74
CA ILE A 54 9.48 3.00 -7.51
C ILE A 54 10.72 3.87 -7.24
N ASN A 55 11.35 4.39 -8.31
CA ASN A 55 12.56 5.22 -8.23
C ASN A 55 12.25 6.73 -8.06
N GLN A 56 10.98 7.13 -8.14
CA GLN A 56 10.55 8.53 -8.08
C GLN A 56 9.41 8.70 -7.07
N LEU A 57 9.48 7.98 -5.96
CA LEU A 57 8.50 8.11 -4.89
C LEU A 57 8.60 9.50 -4.24
N PRO A 58 7.47 10.08 -3.84
CA PRO A 58 7.46 11.31 -3.05
C PRO A 58 7.97 11.04 -1.63
N LYS A 59 8.08 12.09 -0.82
CA LYS A 59 8.34 11.92 0.61
C LYS A 59 7.26 11.04 1.24
N LEU A 60 7.67 9.92 1.82
CA LEU A 60 6.75 8.95 2.42
C LEU A 60 6.40 9.32 3.86
N ALA A 61 5.12 9.19 4.18
CA ALA A 61 4.62 9.04 5.54
C ALA A 61 4.96 7.62 6.05
N THR A 62 6.19 7.44 6.55
CA THR A 62 6.71 6.11 6.91
C THR A 62 5.97 5.43 8.06
N GLU A 63 5.21 6.17 8.86
CA GLU A 63 4.28 5.65 9.86
C GLU A 63 3.08 4.92 9.23
N LYS A 64 2.74 5.29 7.97
CA LYS A 64 1.72 4.64 7.14
C LYS A 64 2.33 3.58 6.25
N ASN A 65 3.30 3.89 5.40
CA ASN A 65 3.91 2.94 4.46
C ASN A 65 5.41 3.18 4.30
N THR A 66 6.21 2.13 4.39
CA THR A 66 7.66 2.19 4.17
C THR A 66 8.02 1.89 2.72
N PHE A 67 9.23 2.28 2.31
CA PHE A 67 9.78 1.93 1.00
C PHE A 67 9.76 0.41 0.76
N LYS A 68 10.17 -0.39 1.76
CA LYS A 68 10.20 -1.86 1.65
C LYS A 68 8.81 -2.46 1.43
N GLN A 69 7.78 -1.92 2.07
CA GLN A 69 6.39 -2.34 1.87
C GLN A 69 5.90 -2.01 0.46
N ILE A 70 6.24 -0.82 -0.06
CA ILE A 70 5.92 -0.45 -1.44
C ILE A 70 6.66 -1.36 -2.42
N GLU A 71 7.95 -1.62 -2.19
CA GLU A 71 8.74 -2.53 -3.01
C GLU A 71 8.12 -3.94 -3.05
N LEU A 72 7.58 -4.44 -1.93
CA LEU A 72 6.86 -5.71 -1.89
C LEU A 72 5.64 -5.70 -2.82
N CYS A 73 4.84 -4.62 -2.81
CA CYS A 73 3.71 -4.48 -3.73
C CYS A 73 4.16 -4.47 -5.20
N PHE A 74 5.31 -3.87 -5.53
CA PHE A 74 5.81 -3.88 -6.90
C PHE A 74 6.28 -5.28 -7.36
N LYS A 75 6.71 -6.16 -6.43
CA LYS A 75 7.11 -7.54 -6.76
C LYS A 75 5.93 -8.40 -7.23
N THR A 76 4.70 -8.09 -6.82
CA THR A 76 3.52 -8.88 -7.21
C THR A 76 3.15 -8.71 -8.69
N LYS A 77 3.50 -7.56 -9.29
CA LYS A 77 3.16 -7.21 -10.67
C LYS A 77 3.59 -8.27 -11.70
N ASN A 78 4.73 -8.92 -11.45
CA ASN A 78 5.30 -9.92 -12.37
C ASN A 78 5.12 -11.36 -11.85
N ASN A 79 4.39 -11.57 -10.75
CA ASN A 79 4.18 -12.88 -10.15
C ASN A 79 2.68 -13.22 -10.10
N ILE A 80 2.24 -14.06 -11.04
CA ILE A 80 0.85 -14.52 -11.10
C ILE A 80 0.48 -15.39 -9.89
N ASN A 81 1.43 -16.18 -9.39
CA ASN A 81 1.26 -17.08 -8.25
C ASN A 81 1.87 -16.45 -6.98
N TRP A 82 1.52 -15.19 -6.72
CA TRP A 82 2.03 -14.50 -5.54
C TRP A 82 1.58 -15.21 -4.27
N GLU A 83 2.55 -15.67 -3.49
CA GLU A 83 2.32 -16.17 -2.13
C GLU A 83 2.17 -14.98 -1.19
N VAL A 84 1.03 -14.93 -0.49
CA VAL A 84 0.75 -13.83 0.45
C VAL A 84 1.79 -13.82 1.56
N TYR A 85 2.50 -12.70 1.70
CA TYR A 85 3.43 -12.51 2.81
C TYR A 85 2.64 -12.18 4.08
N PHE A 86 2.95 -12.85 5.19
CA PHE A 86 2.36 -12.49 6.47
C PHE A 86 3.33 -12.63 7.64
N ASP A 87 3.11 -11.82 8.68
CA ASP A 87 3.80 -11.89 9.97
C ASP A 87 3.00 -11.31 11.13
#